data_AF-A0A0F7RPZ3-F1
#
_entry.id   AF-A0A0F7RPZ3-F1
#
_cell.length_a   1.000
_cell.length_b   1.000
_cell.length_c   1.000
_cell.angle_alpha   90.00
_cell.angle_beta   90.00
_cell.angle_gamma   90.00
#
_symmetry.space_group_name_H-M   'P 1'
#
loop_
_entity.id
_entity.type
_entity.pdbx_description
1 polymer ?
#
loop_
_entity_poly.entity_id
_entity_poly.type
_entity_poly.pdbx_seq_one_letter_code
_entity_poly.pdbx_strand_id
1 'polypeptide(L)'
;HSTSSLNYRISVFWENVGQDTTREKSRNSELFLKSGNTHLKKQNLSILQLPYGIKGNLPCKTCVVIGNGYILKNSSLGAKINTYDVVIRINNGPIRGFEKDVGNKTTLRLFYPESAIANPSREDNPDTLHVFVPFKVGDIQWLKTILYHEPAVQGFWKLPPSVFRTNSSNFRLLNPYYMHQAAKDFLKLSPLQKIVHPTTGFIAVTVALNYCDEVHIAGFGYPLNQNNFPIHYYSKTTMKEMA
;
A
#
# COMPACT_ATOMS: atom_id res chain seq x y z
N HIS A 1 -41.67 10.82 -5.00
CA HIS A 1 -40.46 10.66 -4.18
C HIS A 1 -39.28 10.33 -5.09
N SER A 2 -38.38 11.29 -5.29
CA SER A 2 -37.24 11.22 -6.20
C SER A 2 -35.99 10.86 -5.40
N THR A 3 -35.40 9.70 -5.66
CA THR A 3 -34.08 9.32 -5.14
C THR A 3 -33.02 9.63 -6.20
N SER A 4 -32.19 10.63 -5.95
CA SER A 4 -31.04 10.94 -6.77
C SER A 4 -29.90 9.94 -6.50
N SER A 5 -29.57 9.13 -7.49
CA SER A 5 -28.38 8.27 -7.49
C SER A 5 -27.16 9.08 -7.89
N LEU A 6 -26.26 9.35 -6.95
CA LEU A 6 -24.93 9.87 -7.26
C LEU A 6 -24.03 8.71 -7.71
N ASN A 7 -23.91 8.58 -9.04
CA ASN A 7 -22.93 7.71 -9.69
C ASN A 7 -21.52 8.30 -9.46
N TYR A 8 -20.72 7.66 -8.61
CA TYR A 8 -19.29 7.93 -8.55
C TYR A 8 -18.56 6.93 -9.45
N ARG A 9 -18.16 7.38 -10.65
CA ARG A 9 -17.08 6.73 -11.40
C ARG A 9 -15.77 7.12 -10.74
N ILE A 10 -15.08 6.18 -10.08
CA ILE A 10 -13.64 6.31 -9.89
C ILE A 10 -13.01 6.01 -11.24
N SER A 11 -12.92 7.03 -12.08
CA SER A 11 -12.00 7.04 -13.19
C SER A 11 -10.60 7.11 -12.57
N VAL A 12 -9.76 6.10 -12.78
CA VAL A 12 -8.31 6.26 -12.62
C VAL A 12 -7.90 7.26 -13.70
N PHE A 13 -7.98 8.55 -13.37
CA PHE A 13 -7.56 9.61 -14.27
C PHE A 13 -6.04 9.56 -14.35
N TRP A 14 -5.54 9.16 -15.52
CA TRP A 14 -4.25 9.63 -16.00
C TRP A 14 -4.41 11.13 -16.24
N GLU A 15 -4.27 11.95 -15.19
CA GLU A 15 -4.09 13.38 -15.41
C GLU A 15 -2.72 13.57 -16.04
N ASN A 16 -2.71 13.72 -17.38
CA ASN A 16 -1.65 14.46 -18.05
C ASN A 16 -1.64 15.85 -17.42
N VAL A 17 -0.80 16.04 -16.40
CA VAL A 17 -0.59 17.34 -15.77
C VAL A 17 -0.17 18.29 -16.90
N GLY A 18 -1.08 19.22 -17.18
CA GLY A 18 -0.99 20.22 -18.24
C GLY A 18 0.37 20.92 -18.27
N GLN A 19 0.68 21.38 -19.47
CA GLN A 19 1.87 22.15 -19.80
C GLN A 19 1.94 23.41 -18.94
N ASP A 20 2.96 23.49 -18.08
CA ASP A 20 3.54 24.78 -17.74
C ASP A 20 5.03 24.72 -18.12
N THR A 21 5.44 25.74 -18.86
CA THR A 21 6.60 25.77 -19.73
C THR A 21 7.86 26.12 -18.94
N THR A 22 8.54 25.12 -18.39
CA THR A 22 10.00 25.17 -18.19
C THR A 22 10.60 23.76 -18.33
N ARG A 23 11.68 23.67 -19.12
CA ARG A 23 12.34 22.44 -19.59
C ARG A 23 13.01 21.67 -18.45
N GLU A 24 12.32 20.69 -17.87
CA GLU A 24 12.87 19.40 -17.35
C GLU A 24 11.76 18.50 -16.72
N LYS A 25 10.71 18.15 -17.47
CA LYS A 25 9.76 17.11 -17.02
C LYS A 25 10.45 15.74 -17.09
N SER A 26 11.11 15.35 -15.99
CA SER A 26 11.74 14.04 -15.85
C SER A 26 10.68 12.94 -15.91
N ARG A 27 10.95 11.82 -16.60
CA ARG A 27 10.10 10.60 -16.63
C ARG A 27 9.59 10.15 -15.25
N ASN A 28 10.23 10.57 -14.16
CA ASN A 28 9.87 10.20 -12.81
C ASN A 28 8.51 10.76 -12.35
N SER A 29 8.00 11.86 -12.92
CA SER A 29 6.71 12.43 -12.49
C SER A 29 5.48 11.65 -12.98
N GLU A 30 5.60 10.88 -14.06
CA GLU A 30 4.49 10.05 -14.60
C GLU A 30 4.26 8.76 -13.79
N LEU A 31 5.24 8.38 -12.95
CA LEU A 31 5.21 7.13 -12.17
C LEU A 31 4.58 7.29 -10.78
N PHE A 32 4.43 8.52 -10.32
CA PHE A 32 3.71 8.84 -9.09
C PHE A 32 2.32 9.35 -9.44
N LEU A 33 1.30 8.62 -9.00
CA LEU A 33 -0.03 9.20 -8.93
C LEU A 33 -0.13 9.95 -7.61
N LYS A 34 -0.16 11.28 -7.69
CA LYS A 34 -0.59 12.11 -6.58
C LYS A 34 -2.09 11.97 -6.46
N SER A 35 -2.61 11.72 -5.26
CA SER A 35 -4.02 11.95 -5.02
C SER A 35 -4.26 13.46 -5.19
N GLY A 36 -4.75 13.88 -6.37
CA GLY A 36 -5.24 15.25 -6.58
C GLY A 36 -6.37 15.55 -5.60
N ASN A 37 -6.83 16.81 -5.56
CA ASN A 37 -7.86 17.39 -4.67
C ASN A 37 -9.22 16.65 -4.62
N THR A 38 -9.22 15.34 -4.41
CA THR A 38 -10.27 14.68 -3.68
C THR A 38 -10.18 15.30 -2.30
N HIS A 39 -11.03 16.31 -2.07
CA HIS A 39 -11.51 16.65 -0.74
C HIS A 39 -12.22 15.42 -0.18
N LEU A 40 -11.46 14.35 0.07
CA LEU A 40 -11.77 13.38 1.08
C LEU A 40 -11.83 14.23 2.32
N LYS A 41 -13.04 14.57 2.75
CA LYS A 41 -13.28 15.04 4.10
C LYS A 41 -12.67 13.96 5.00
N LYS A 42 -11.37 14.09 5.35
CA LYS A 42 -10.97 13.95 6.76
C LYS A 42 -12.10 14.68 7.45
N GLN A 43 -12.96 13.94 8.16
CA GLN A 43 -14.10 14.54 8.85
C GLN A 43 -13.63 15.88 9.36
N ASN A 44 -14.32 16.95 8.96
CA ASN A 44 -13.97 18.31 9.34
C ASN A 44 -13.80 18.31 10.87
N LEU A 45 -12.58 18.08 11.35
CA LEU A 45 -12.02 18.88 12.43
C LEU A 45 -12.05 20.25 11.80
N SER A 46 -13.17 20.90 12.03
CA SER A 46 -13.36 22.27 11.62
C SER A 46 -12.09 23.01 12.01
N ILE A 47 -11.62 23.86 11.12
CA ILE A 47 -10.56 24.84 11.39
C ILE A 47 -10.89 25.73 12.62
N LEU A 48 -12.04 25.51 13.27
CA LEU A 48 -12.51 26.14 14.50
C LEU A 48 -12.02 25.51 15.81
N GLN A 49 -11.12 24.52 15.83
CA GLN A 49 -10.50 24.06 17.08
C GLN A 49 -9.01 23.68 16.92
N LEU A 50 -8.19 24.54 16.30
CA LEU A 50 -6.82 24.63 16.81
C LEU A 50 -6.92 25.40 18.15
N PRO A 51 -6.52 24.83 19.29
CA PRO A 51 -6.49 25.55 20.55
C PRO A 51 -5.73 26.87 20.33
N TYR A 52 -6.30 27.98 20.80
CA TYR A 52 -5.66 29.30 20.82
C TYR A 52 -4.23 29.14 21.35
N GLY A 53 -3.22 29.21 20.46
CA GLY A 53 -1.81 29.10 20.87
C GLY A 53 -0.87 28.34 19.94
N ILE A 54 -1.35 27.56 18.96
CA ILE A 54 -0.43 26.92 17.99
C ILE A 54 0.02 27.96 16.95
N LYS A 55 1.04 28.77 17.30
CA LYS A 55 1.87 29.50 16.34
C LYS A 55 3.00 28.58 15.89
N GLY A 56 2.88 28.01 14.69
CA GLY A 56 3.94 27.21 14.07
C GLY A 56 3.46 26.50 12.79
N ASN A 57 4.33 26.38 11.81
CA ASN A 57 4.08 25.63 10.58
C ASN A 57 4.06 24.13 10.94
N LEU A 58 2.88 23.53 11.09
CA LEU A 58 2.76 22.09 11.32
C LEU A 58 3.42 21.35 10.14
N PRO A 59 4.40 20.46 10.37
CA PRO A 59 5.07 19.77 9.26
C PRO A 59 4.06 18.89 8.50
N CYS A 60 3.93 19.13 7.20
CA CYS A 60 3.09 18.35 6.29
C CYS A 60 3.67 16.95 6.15
N LYS A 61 2.94 15.92 6.61
CA LYS A 61 3.42 14.54 6.55
C LYS A 61 3.17 13.94 5.17
N THR A 62 4.25 13.75 4.43
CA THR A 62 4.25 13.16 3.10
C THR A 62 4.43 11.64 3.15
N CYS A 63 3.56 10.93 2.45
CA CYS A 63 3.58 9.47 2.41
C CYS A 63 3.62 8.97 0.98
N VAL A 64 4.32 7.85 0.80
CA VAL A 64 4.29 7.10 -0.45
C VAL A 64 3.94 5.64 -0.20
N VAL A 65 2.98 5.11 -0.96
CA VAL A 65 2.65 3.69 -0.98
C VAL A 65 3.31 3.06 -2.20
N ILE A 66 4.14 2.04 -1.96
CA ILE A 66 4.90 1.33 -2.99
C ILE A 66 4.24 -0.03 -3.20
N GLY A 67 3.61 -0.20 -4.36
CA GLY A 67 3.14 -1.47 -4.87
C GLY A 67 4.28 -2.33 -5.44
N ASN A 68 3.93 -3.52 -5.92
CA ASN A 68 4.91 -4.49 -6.42
C ASN A 68 4.96 -4.59 -7.95
N GLY A 69 4.34 -3.66 -8.68
CA GLY A 69 4.22 -3.70 -10.13
C GLY A 69 5.57 -3.60 -10.85
N TYR A 70 5.66 -4.27 -12.00
CA TYR A 70 6.85 -4.26 -12.85
C TYR A 70 7.26 -2.87 -13.34
N ILE A 71 6.34 -1.91 -13.36
CA ILE A 71 6.61 -0.52 -13.73
C ILE A 71 7.72 0.15 -12.91
N LEU A 72 8.03 -0.39 -11.71
CA LEU A 72 9.17 0.08 -10.91
C LEU A 72 10.53 -0.37 -11.47
N LYS A 73 10.59 -1.42 -12.28
CA LYS A 73 11.86 -1.96 -12.78
C LYS A 73 12.58 -0.93 -13.65
N ASN A 74 13.86 -0.67 -13.35
CA ASN A 74 14.71 0.32 -14.00
C ASN A 74 14.16 1.77 -13.95
N SER A 75 13.24 2.06 -13.04
CA SER A 75 12.64 3.39 -12.89
C SER A 75 13.56 4.41 -12.24
N SER A 76 14.59 3.98 -11.51
CA SER A 76 15.50 4.85 -10.76
C SER A 76 14.81 5.77 -9.73
N LEU A 77 13.61 5.40 -9.26
CA LEU A 77 12.84 6.21 -8.31
C LEU A 77 13.34 6.14 -6.87
N GLY A 78 14.30 5.26 -6.55
CA GLY A 78 14.65 4.94 -5.18
C GLY A 78 15.11 6.12 -4.34
N ALA A 79 15.92 7.02 -4.93
CA ALA A 79 16.34 8.24 -4.27
C ALA A 79 15.14 9.16 -3.93
N LYS A 80 14.16 9.28 -4.84
CA LYS A 80 12.95 10.06 -4.62
C LYS A 80 12.03 9.41 -3.58
N ILE A 81 11.88 8.09 -3.59
CA ILE A 81 11.08 7.36 -2.58
C ILE A 81 11.63 7.60 -1.17
N ASN A 82 12.95 7.65 -1.02
CA ASN A 82 13.59 7.87 0.27
C ASN A 82 13.36 9.27 0.85
N THR A 83 12.90 10.25 0.06
CA THR A 83 12.62 11.62 0.56
C THR A 83 11.29 11.75 1.29
N TYR A 84 10.38 10.78 1.19
CA TYR A 84 9.08 10.84 1.86
C TYR A 84 9.22 10.58 3.36
N ASP A 85 8.37 11.20 4.19
CA ASP A 85 8.37 10.99 5.64
C ASP A 85 8.03 9.54 5.99
N VAL A 86 7.02 8.99 5.31
CA VAL A 86 6.55 7.62 5.50
C VAL A 86 6.59 6.85 4.18
N VAL A 87 7.26 5.70 4.18
CA VAL A 87 7.25 4.77 3.05
C VAL A 87 6.50 3.51 3.44
N ILE A 88 5.36 3.26 2.78
CA ILE A 88 4.52 2.08 3.02
C ILE A 88 4.75 1.07 1.90
N ARG A 89 5.23 -0.12 2.26
CA ARG A 89 5.41 -1.26 1.35
C ARG A 89 4.37 -2.34 1.61
N ILE A 90 4.19 -3.25 0.65
CA ILE A 90 3.21 -4.33 0.76
C ILE A 90 3.81 -5.68 0.40
N ASN A 91 3.25 -6.73 1.01
CA ASN A 91 3.53 -8.13 0.70
C ASN A 91 5.04 -8.44 0.79
N ASN A 92 5.52 -9.36 -0.06
CA ASN A 92 6.90 -9.83 -0.13
C ASN A 92 7.79 -9.04 -1.12
N GLY A 93 7.48 -7.78 -1.41
CA GLY A 93 8.30 -6.95 -2.30
C GLY A 93 9.72 -6.75 -1.74
N PRO A 94 10.77 -7.29 -2.37
CA PRO A 94 12.14 -7.20 -1.88
C PRO A 94 12.74 -5.82 -2.17
N ILE A 95 13.64 -5.39 -1.30
CA ILE A 95 14.37 -4.13 -1.42
C ILE A 95 15.80 -4.41 -1.90
N ARG A 96 16.43 -5.45 -1.35
CA ARG A 96 17.81 -5.80 -1.68
C ARG A 96 17.97 -6.13 -3.16
N GLY A 97 18.92 -5.46 -3.81
CA GLY A 97 19.17 -5.60 -5.24
C GLY A 97 18.23 -4.78 -6.14
N PHE A 98 17.29 -4.02 -5.55
CA PHE A 98 16.35 -3.15 -6.25
C PHE A 98 16.34 -1.71 -5.69
N GLU A 99 17.26 -1.36 -4.80
CA GLU A 99 17.28 -0.10 -4.05
C GLU A 99 17.29 1.13 -4.97
N LYS A 100 17.97 1.02 -6.13
CA LYS A 100 17.99 2.09 -7.14
C LYS A 100 16.58 2.44 -7.62
N ASP A 101 15.71 1.45 -7.74
CA ASP A 101 14.37 1.58 -8.27
C ASP A 101 13.33 1.83 -7.17
N VAL A 102 13.43 1.10 -6.05
CA VAL A 102 12.38 1.08 -5.03
C VAL A 102 12.77 1.77 -3.72
N GLY A 103 14.01 2.26 -3.60
CA GLY A 103 14.53 2.90 -2.39
C GLY A 103 14.89 1.88 -1.32
N ASN A 104 15.42 2.36 -0.20
CA ASN A 104 15.84 1.53 0.95
C ASN A 104 15.20 1.94 2.28
N LYS A 105 14.29 2.92 2.26
CA LYS A 105 13.46 3.31 3.40
C LYS A 105 12.16 2.50 3.40
N THR A 106 11.77 2.00 4.56
CA THR A 106 10.47 1.38 4.86
C THR A 106 10.04 1.79 6.26
N THR A 107 8.88 2.44 6.35
CA THR A 107 8.29 2.82 7.64
C THR A 107 7.21 1.81 8.05
N LEU A 108 6.39 1.37 7.11
CA LEU A 108 5.37 0.35 7.32
C LEU A 108 5.46 -0.71 6.22
N ARG A 109 5.27 -1.98 6.57
CA ARG A 109 5.04 -3.06 5.60
C ARG A 109 3.76 -3.80 5.95
N LEU A 110 2.76 -3.73 5.06
CA LEU A 110 1.51 -4.47 5.20
C LEU A 110 1.65 -5.85 4.56
N PHE A 111 1.25 -6.89 5.26
CA PHE A 111 1.35 -8.27 4.76
C PHE A 111 0.28 -9.18 5.38
N TYR A 112 0.12 -10.35 4.78
CA TYR A 112 -0.72 -11.46 5.25
C TYR A 112 0.09 -12.77 5.08
N PRO A 113 -0.30 -13.90 5.68
CA PRO A 113 0.57 -15.08 5.82
C PRO A 113 1.25 -15.51 4.51
N GLU A 114 0.50 -15.69 3.42
CA GLU A 114 1.02 -16.18 2.15
C GLU A 114 1.97 -15.18 1.44
N SER A 115 1.96 -13.93 1.87
CA SER A 115 2.84 -12.86 1.38
C SER A 115 3.91 -12.42 2.38
N ALA A 116 4.01 -13.10 3.53
CA ALA A 116 4.99 -12.78 4.55
C ALA A 116 6.43 -13.14 4.12
N ILE A 117 7.39 -12.33 4.56
CA ILE A 117 8.82 -12.62 4.44
C ILE A 117 9.26 -13.23 5.77
N ALA A 118 9.93 -14.38 5.75
CA ALA A 118 10.32 -15.07 7.00
C ALA A 118 11.28 -14.25 7.88
N ASN A 119 12.15 -13.45 7.25
CA ASN A 119 13.09 -12.57 7.94
C ASN A 119 13.02 -11.15 7.38
N PRO A 120 11.99 -10.37 7.75
CA PRO A 120 11.78 -9.04 7.21
C PRO A 120 12.93 -8.09 7.59
N SER A 121 13.65 -8.30 8.69
CA SER A 121 14.84 -7.51 9.07
C SER A 121 16.00 -7.60 8.09
N ARG A 122 15.96 -8.54 7.12
CA ARG A 122 16.90 -8.51 5.99
C ARG A 122 16.51 -7.45 4.97
N GLU A 123 15.23 -7.26 4.70
CA GLU A 123 14.78 -6.32 3.67
C GLU A 123 14.54 -4.92 4.24
N ASP A 124 13.95 -4.83 5.43
CA ASP A 124 13.41 -3.60 6.00
C ASP A 124 14.36 -2.94 7.03
N ASN A 125 14.08 -1.68 7.37
CA ASN A 125 14.82 -0.96 8.40
C ASN A 125 14.51 -1.53 9.80
N PRO A 126 15.42 -1.38 10.80
CA PRO A 126 15.21 -1.89 12.15
C PRO A 126 13.95 -1.36 12.86
N ASP A 127 13.50 -0.16 12.50
CA ASP A 127 12.34 0.55 13.04
C ASP A 127 11.06 0.37 12.21
N THR A 128 11.11 -0.43 11.14
CA THR A 128 9.94 -0.70 10.29
C THR A 128 8.84 -1.39 11.09
N LEU A 129 7.61 -0.87 11.00
CA LEU A 129 6.42 -1.51 11.54
C LEU A 129 5.87 -2.57 10.57
N HIS A 130 5.77 -3.81 11.04
CA HIS A 130 5.19 -4.93 10.28
C HIS A 130 3.70 -5.06 10.60
N VAL A 131 2.86 -4.65 9.66
CA VAL A 131 1.41 -4.55 9.84
C VAL A 131 0.72 -5.77 9.23
N PHE A 132 0.17 -6.63 10.08
CA PHE A 132 -0.54 -7.83 9.71
C PHE A 132 -1.99 -7.53 9.30
N VAL A 133 -2.39 -8.05 8.14
CA VAL A 133 -3.71 -7.85 7.52
C VAL A 133 -4.46 -9.19 7.46
N PRO A 134 -5.40 -9.46 8.39
CA PRO A 134 -6.14 -10.71 8.40
C PRO A 134 -7.33 -10.67 7.43
N PHE A 135 -7.34 -11.56 6.44
CA PHE A 135 -8.45 -11.72 5.48
C PHE A 135 -9.36 -12.91 5.84
N LYS A 136 -8.82 -13.93 6.51
CA LYS A 136 -9.56 -15.16 6.87
C LYS A 136 -9.18 -15.65 8.27
N VAL A 137 -10.02 -16.49 8.85
CA VAL A 137 -9.79 -17.10 10.19
C VAL A 137 -8.44 -17.81 10.25
N GLY A 138 -8.06 -18.50 9.16
CA GLY A 138 -6.76 -19.15 9.05
C GLY A 138 -5.57 -18.20 9.25
N ASP A 139 -5.71 -16.92 8.91
CA ASP A 139 -4.64 -15.93 9.10
C ASP A 139 -4.40 -15.68 10.60
N ILE A 140 -5.47 -15.58 11.39
CA ILE A 140 -5.39 -15.43 12.84
C ILE A 140 -4.78 -16.70 13.48
N GLN A 141 -5.10 -17.88 12.95
CA GLN A 141 -4.50 -19.12 13.43
C GLN A 141 -3.00 -19.18 13.09
N TRP A 142 -2.58 -18.75 11.90
CA TRP A 142 -1.16 -18.63 11.57
C TRP A 142 -0.43 -17.64 12.49
N LEU A 143 -1.08 -16.54 12.87
CA LEU A 143 -0.52 -15.61 13.86
C LEU A 143 -0.22 -16.32 15.19
N LYS A 144 -1.10 -17.25 15.62
CA LYS A 144 -0.83 -18.06 16.81
C LYS A 144 0.32 -19.04 16.61
N THR A 145 0.43 -19.66 15.43
CA THR A 145 1.59 -20.50 15.07
C THR A 145 2.90 -19.73 15.24
N ILE A 146 3.00 -18.49 14.74
CA ILE A 146 4.27 -17.74 14.80
C ILE A 146 4.56 -17.10 16.17
N LEU A 147 3.53 -16.73 16.95
CA LEU A 147 3.72 -16.10 18.26
C LEU A 147 3.83 -17.10 19.40
N TYR A 148 3.02 -18.17 19.35
CA TYR A 148 2.87 -19.15 20.43
C TYR A 148 3.41 -20.53 20.08
N HIS A 149 3.99 -20.71 18.88
CA HIS A 149 4.48 -22.00 18.40
C HIS A 149 3.40 -23.10 18.37
N GLU A 150 2.13 -22.69 18.15
CA GLU A 150 1.02 -23.62 17.91
C GLU A 150 1.23 -24.40 16.59
N PRO A 151 0.59 -25.57 16.41
CA PRO A 151 0.70 -26.34 15.18
C PRO A 151 0.37 -25.54 13.91
N ALA A 152 1.02 -25.92 12.81
CA ALA A 152 0.80 -25.26 11.52
C ALA A 152 -0.63 -25.48 11.00
N VAL A 153 -1.17 -24.44 10.38
CA VAL A 153 -2.53 -24.41 9.84
C VAL A 153 -2.50 -24.70 8.35
N GLN A 154 -3.42 -25.53 7.87
CA GLN A 154 -3.58 -25.88 6.45
C GLN A 154 -4.56 -24.93 5.73
N GLY A 155 -4.64 -25.02 4.40
CA GLY A 155 -5.62 -24.25 3.61
C GLY A 155 -5.11 -22.92 3.06
N PHE A 156 -3.81 -22.67 3.13
CA PHE A 156 -3.16 -21.56 2.42
C PHE A 156 -2.83 -21.97 0.97
N TRP A 157 -3.14 -21.11 0.00
CA TRP A 157 -2.82 -21.35 -1.41
C TRP A 157 -1.31 -21.31 -1.69
N LYS A 158 -0.57 -20.60 -0.83
CA LYS A 158 0.89 -20.63 -0.77
C LYS A 158 1.31 -20.79 0.68
N LEU A 159 2.22 -21.72 0.94
CA LEU A 159 2.67 -22.02 2.29
C LEU A 159 3.29 -20.76 2.94
N PRO A 160 2.72 -20.25 4.04
CA PRO A 160 3.30 -19.12 4.76
C PRO A 160 4.56 -19.59 5.52
N PRO A 161 5.46 -18.67 5.89
CA PRO A 161 6.65 -19.06 6.62
C PRO A 161 6.28 -19.60 8.02
N SER A 162 6.98 -20.63 8.46
CA SER A 162 6.84 -21.20 9.81
C SER A 162 7.47 -20.35 10.90
N VAL A 163 8.27 -19.36 10.52
CA VAL A 163 8.93 -18.39 11.41
C VAL A 163 8.78 -16.98 10.84
N PHE A 164 8.57 -16.00 11.73
CA PHE A 164 8.51 -14.59 11.37
C PHE A 164 9.43 -13.79 12.30
N ARG A 165 10.65 -13.51 11.84
CA ARG A 165 11.69 -12.85 12.64
C ARG A 165 11.53 -11.34 12.61
N THR A 166 10.61 -10.83 13.41
CA THR A 166 10.50 -9.40 13.71
C THR A 166 10.58 -9.14 15.22
N ASN A 167 10.87 -7.92 15.62
CA ASN A 167 10.71 -7.49 17.00
C ASN A 167 9.20 -7.36 17.30
N SER A 168 8.75 -7.94 18.42
CA SER A 168 7.36 -7.83 18.86
C SER A 168 6.91 -6.37 19.02
N SER A 169 7.80 -5.46 19.40
CA SER A 169 7.52 -4.01 19.48
C SER A 169 7.18 -3.37 18.13
N ASN A 170 7.55 -4.01 17.02
CA ASN A 170 7.35 -3.52 15.66
C ASN A 170 6.15 -4.18 14.98
N PHE A 171 5.59 -5.24 15.56
CA PHE A 171 4.43 -5.93 15.01
C PHE A 171 3.13 -5.15 15.29
N ARG A 172 2.26 -5.02 14.29
CA ARG A 172 0.94 -4.37 14.43
C ARG A 172 -0.13 -5.23 13.79
N LEU A 173 -1.29 -5.34 14.42
CA LEU A 173 -2.50 -5.88 13.80
C LEU A 173 -3.27 -4.74 13.15
N LEU A 174 -3.61 -4.86 11.85
CA LEU A 174 -4.41 -3.84 11.18
C LEU A 174 -5.81 -3.78 11.80
N ASN A 175 -6.28 -2.57 12.12
CA ASN A 175 -7.66 -2.36 12.51
C ASN A 175 -8.58 -2.66 11.31
N PRO A 176 -9.55 -3.59 11.43
CA PRO A 176 -10.45 -3.97 10.33
C PRO A 176 -11.29 -2.80 9.79
N TYR A 177 -11.39 -1.69 10.53
CA TYR A 177 -11.98 -0.43 10.04
C TYR A 177 -11.41 -0.02 8.68
N TYR A 178 -10.09 -0.08 8.47
CA TYR A 178 -9.49 0.34 7.20
C TYR A 178 -9.81 -0.60 6.05
N MET A 179 -9.99 -1.89 6.33
CA MET A 179 -10.45 -2.86 5.33
C MET A 179 -11.90 -2.61 4.95
N HIS A 180 -12.74 -2.32 5.95
CA HIS A 180 -14.14 -1.96 5.75
C HIS A 180 -14.26 -0.66 4.94
N GLN A 181 -13.51 0.39 5.30
CA GLN A 181 -13.47 1.66 4.60
C GLN A 181 -13.02 1.48 3.14
N ALA A 182 -11.94 0.72 2.90
CA ALA A 182 -11.48 0.36 1.57
C ALA A 182 -12.58 -0.31 0.73
N ALA A 183 -13.30 -1.28 1.31
CA ALA A 183 -14.33 -2.03 0.62
C ALA A 183 -15.61 -1.20 0.36
N LYS A 184 -16.11 -0.49 1.37
CA LYS A 184 -17.42 0.17 1.35
C LYS A 184 -17.37 1.60 0.88
N ASP A 185 -16.41 2.38 1.36
CA ASP A 185 -16.40 3.82 1.12
C ASP A 185 -15.75 4.12 -0.23
N PHE A 186 -14.70 3.38 -0.56
CA PHE A 186 -13.94 3.60 -1.80
C PHE A 186 -14.35 2.66 -2.94
N LEU A 187 -14.32 1.34 -2.73
CA LEU A 187 -14.58 0.38 -3.81
C LEU A 187 -16.07 0.06 -4.04
N LYS A 188 -16.95 0.51 -3.15
CA LYS A 188 -18.41 0.27 -3.19
C LYS A 188 -18.77 -1.22 -3.37
N LEU A 189 -18.00 -2.11 -2.76
CA LEU A 189 -18.21 -3.56 -2.87
C LEU A 189 -19.51 -3.99 -2.17
N SER A 190 -20.35 -4.72 -2.92
CA SER A 190 -21.60 -5.28 -2.39
C SER A 190 -21.33 -6.55 -1.59
N PRO A 191 -21.99 -6.75 -0.43
CA PRO A 191 -21.88 -8.01 0.32
C PRO A 191 -22.41 -9.23 -0.45
N LEU A 192 -23.23 -9.00 -1.48
CA LEU A 192 -23.91 -10.05 -2.25
C LEU A 192 -23.09 -10.57 -3.44
N GLN A 193 -21.99 -9.90 -3.79
CA GLN A 193 -21.01 -10.43 -4.75
C GLN A 193 -20.06 -11.37 -4.01
N LYS A 194 -19.59 -12.45 -4.67
CA LYS A 194 -18.57 -13.38 -4.13
C LYS A 194 -17.54 -12.58 -3.34
N ILE A 195 -17.15 -13.07 -2.17
CA ILE A 195 -16.25 -12.38 -1.22
C ILE A 195 -15.05 -11.76 -1.97
N VAL A 196 -15.14 -10.48 -2.31
CA VAL A 196 -14.05 -9.68 -2.87
C VAL A 196 -13.57 -8.80 -1.74
N HIS A 197 -12.37 -9.05 -1.25
CA HIS A 197 -11.70 -8.12 -0.34
C HIS A 197 -10.86 -7.14 -1.16
N PRO A 198 -10.72 -5.87 -0.71
CA PRO A 198 -9.76 -4.95 -1.31
C PRO A 198 -8.35 -5.55 -1.29
N THR A 199 -7.55 -5.27 -2.32
CA THR A 199 -6.15 -5.74 -2.36
C THR A 199 -5.33 -5.10 -1.24
N THR A 200 -4.26 -5.75 -0.78
CA THR A 200 -3.34 -5.18 0.22
C THR A 200 -2.84 -3.80 -0.19
N GLY A 201 -2.58 -3.58 -1.49
CA GLY A 201 -2.17 -2.29 -2.01
C GLY A 201 -3.23 -1.20 -1.80
N PHE A 202 -4.50 -1.50 -2.08
CA PHE A 202 -5.59 -0.55 -1.88
C PHE A 202 -5.89 -0.30 -0.39
N ILE A 203 -5.74 -1.32 0.45
CA ILE A 203 -5.79 -1.18 1.91
C ILE A 203 -4.66 -0.26 2.40
N ALA A 204 -3.44 -0.42 1.89
CA ALA A 204 -2.30 0.42 2.25
C ALA A 204 -2.52 1.89 1.85
N VAL A 205 -3.12 2.14 0.68
CA VAL A 205 -3.54 3.50 0.26
C VAL A 205 -4.59 4.05 1.22
N THR A 206 -5.57 3.25 1.61
CA THR A 206 -6.59 3.65 2.58
C THR A 206 -5.98 4.02 3.93
N VAL A 207 -5.02 3.22 4.42
CA VAL A 207 -4.24 3.56 5.62
C VAL A 207 -3.52 4.90 5.42
N ALA A 208 -2.76 5.08 4.34
CA ALA A 208 -2.03 6.33 4.07
C ALA A 208 -2.95 7.57 4.10
N LEU A 209 -4.12 7.48 3.47
CA LEU A 209 -5.09 8.59 3.42
C LEU A 209 -5.63 9.01 4.80
N ASN A 210 -5.63 8.11 5.79
CA ASN A 210 -6.07 8.42 7.15
C ASN A 210 -4.94 8.99 8.04
N TYR A 211 -3.67 8.73 7.71
CA TYR A 211 -2.52 9.09 8.57
C TYR A 211 -1.63 10.21 8.03
N CYS A 212 -1.77 10.55 6.75
CA CYS A 212 -0.90 11.44 6.01
C CYS A 212 -1.63 12.67 5.51
N ASP A 213 -0.89 13.72 5.18
CA ASP A 213 -1.43 14.94 4.60
C ASP A 213 -1.34 14.92 3.08
N GLU A 214 -0.28 14.32 2.54
CA GLU A 214 -0.10 14.10 1.11
C GLU A 214 0.27 12.64 0.85
N VAL A 215 -0.44 11.99 -0.09
CA VAL A 215 -0.24 10.59 -0.45
C VAL A 215 0.11 10.47 -1.92
N HIS A 216 1.23 9.81 -2.19
CA HIS A 216 1.67 9.40 -3.51
C HIS A 216 1.63 7.88 -3.58
N ILE A 217 1.41 7.34 -4.78
CA ILE A 217 1.49 5.90 -5.03
C ILE A 217 2.43 5.63 -6.19
N ALA A 218 3.23 4.56 -6.08
CA ALA A 218 4.12 4.09 -7.14
C ALA A 218 4.09 2.57 -7.23
N GLY A 219 4.33 2.00 -8.41
CA GLY A 219 4.35 0.54 -8.58
C GLY A 219 2.98 -0.13 -8.54
N PHE A 220 1.91 0.61 -8.87
CA PHE A 220 0.56 0.09 -9.02
C PHE A 220 0.22 -0.17 -10.49
N GLY A 221 -0.70 -1.11 -10.73
CA GLY A 221 -1.15 -1.49 -12.07
C GLY A 221 -0.34 -2.63 -12.69
N TYR A 222 -0.83 -3.10 -13.83
CA TYR A 222 -0.21 -4.13 -14.65
C TYR A 222 0.13 -3.55 -16.03
N PRO A 223 1.19 -4.05 -16.70
CA PRO A 223 1.46 -3.68 -18.09
C PRO A 223 0.25 -4.04 -18.96
N LEU A 224 -0.33 -3.05 -19.63
CA LEU A 224 -1.51 -3.23 -20.48
C LEU A 224 -1.16 -4.10 -21.69
N ASN A 225 -2.04 -5.05 -22.03
CA ASN A 225 -2.01 -5.86 -23.26
C ASN A 225 -0.80 -6.77 -23.44
N GLN A 226 -0.15 -7.22 -22.36
CA GLN A 226 1.07 -8.02 -22.45
C GLN A 226 1.07 -9.19 -21.46
N ASN A 227 0.35 -10.27 -21.79
CA ASN A 227 0.27 -11.49 -20.96
C ASN A 227 1.63 -12.16 -20.69
N ASN A 228 2.64 -11.88 -21.52
CA ASN A 228 4.00 -12.40 -21.39
C ASN A 228 4.95 -11.43 -20.65
N PHE A 229 4.47 -10.29 -20.16
CA PHE A 229 5.32 -9.39 -19.38
C PHE A 229 5.32 -9.75 -17.91
N PRO A 230 6.47 -9.59 -17.22
CA PRO A 230 6.52 -9.80 -15.79
C PRO A 230 5.58 -8.84 -15.07
N ILE A 231 4.91 -9.34 -14.05
CA ILE A 231 3.95 -8.55 -13.26
C ILE A 231 4.63 -7.79 -12.12
N HIS A 232 5.75 -8.32 -11.62
CA HIS A 232 6.47 -7.77 -10.48
C HIS A 232 7.88 -7.32 -10.87
N TYR A 233 8.35 -6.23 -10.26
CA TYR A 233 9.68 -5.69 -10.55
C TYR A 233 10.84 -6.65 -10.19
N TYR A 234 10.57 -7.68 -9.38
CA TYR A 234 11.57 -8.61 -8.85
C TYR A 234 11.47 -10.04 -9.38
N SER A 235 10.49 -10.34 -10.22
CA SER A 235 10.27 -11.69 -10.73
C SER A 235 10.14 -11.70 -12.24
N LYS A 236 10.35 -12.85 -12.86
CA LYS A 236 10.00 -13.09 -14.27
C LYS A 236 8.57 -13.60 -14.43
N THR A 237 7.83 -13.80 -13.34
CA THR A 237 6.47 -14.34 -13.35
C THR A 237 5.53 -13.46 -14.14
N THR A 238 4.82 -14.06 -15.07
CA THR A 238 3.88 -13.39 -15.98
C THR A 238 2.43 -13.60 -15.56
N MET A 239 1.49 -12.83 -16.12
CA MET A 239 0.06 -13.05 -15.82
C MET A 239 -0.43 -14.44 -16.21
N LYS A 240 0.13 -15.03 -17.29
CA LYS A 240 -0.22 -16.38 -17.75
C LYS A 240 0.15 -17.47 -16.75
N GLU A 241 1.21 -17.28 -15.99
CA GLU A 241 1.70 -18.26 -15.00
C GLU A 241 0.98 -18.16 -13.64
N MET A 242 0.16 -17.13 -13.46
CA MET A 242 -0.67 -16.94 -12.27
C MET A 242 -2.13 -17.36 -12.45
N ALA A 243 -2.57 -17.57 -13.69
CA ALA A 243 -3.92 -17.99 -14.06
C ALA A 243 -4.04 -19.51 -14.06
#